data_AF-A0A8X6GEU7-F1
#
_entry.id   AF-A0A8X6GEU7-F1
#
_cell.length_a   1.000
_cell.length_b   1.000
_cell.length_c   1.000
_cell.angle_alpha   90.00
_cell.angle_beta   90.00
_cell.angle_gamma   90.00
#
_symmetry.space_group_name_H-M   'P 1'
#
loop_
_entity.id
_entity.type
_entity.pdbx_description
1 polymer ?
#
loop_
_entity_poly.entity_id
_entity_poly.type
_entity_poly.pdbx_seq_one_letter_code
_entity_poly.pdbx_strand_id
1 'polypeptide(L)'
;MLTYNIDTADGLVNGAVGQLKKLEYCFVKGSNYQEVKRIWLEFPNDIGKEKRRQCIRYSIQNKMGLLWTPIERMKKVLYRSNNDAISVTRNQFSIILAEAMTIHKSQGATFQEAAVGFKRNLTRPLQYVALSRVTSIQGLYILGEYKAPPPPGEDGLVLQEMKRLKAHSILPKYAFLHQHNDPNTLQIMYHNVQSLNAHHEDIAADPCMMNSNILLFAETWTVVGDKFAFDHFHHYHLLSHHSRRKPSLLKNT
;
A
#
# COMPACT_ATOMS: atom_id res chain seq x y z
N MET A 1 -0.66 11.82 -9.41
CA MET A 1 -1.18 11.04 -8.27
C MET A 1 -2.68 10.90 -8.38
N LEU A 2 -3.23 9.71 -8.11
CA LEU A 2 -4.66 9.46 -8.06
C LEU A 2 -5.30 10.15 -6.84
N THR A 3 -6.47 10.75 -7.01
CA THR A 3 -7.20 11.47 -5.95
C THR A 3 -8.40 10.70 -5.39
N TYR A 4 -8.72 9.55 -5.96
CA TYR A 4 -9.82 8.69 -5.55
C TYR A 4 -9.43 7.22 -5.68
N ASN A 5 -10.09 6.38 -4.90
CA ASN A 5 -10.06 4.95 -5.08
C ASN A 5 -10.85 4.61 -6.35
N ILE A 6 -10.15 4.15 -7.38
CA ILE A 6 -10.72 3.69 -8.64
C ILE A 6 -10.98 2.19 -8.54
N ASP A 7 -9.98 1.44 -8.07
CA ASP A 7 -10.06 0.01 -7.82
C ASP A 7 -9.07 -0.33 -6.70
N THR A 8 -9.58 -0.60 -5.50
CA THR A 8 -8.75 -0.91 -4.34
C THR A 8 -8.08 -2.27 -4.44
N ALA A 9 -8.72 -3.24 -5.10
CA ALA A 9 -8.17 -4.59 -5.26
C ALA A 9 -7.02 -4.60 -6.28
N ASP A 10 -7.08 -3.72 -7.29
CA ASP A 10 -6.02 -3.53 -8.30
C ASP A 10 -4.99 -2.45 -7.90
N GLY A 11 -4.99 -1.99 -6.63
CA GLY A 11 -4.03 -0.99 -6.13
C GLY A 11 -4.19 0.43 -6.68
N LEU A 12 -5.23 0.71 -7.47
CA LEU A 12 -5.57 2.03 -8.00
C LEU A 12 -6.31 2.85 -6.94
N VAL A 13 -5.59 3.15 -5.86
CA VAL A 13 -6.10 3.84 -4.66
C VAL A 13 -5.75 5.33 -4.66
N ASN A 14 -6.47 6.09 -3.85
CA ASN A 14 -6.12 7.49 -3.55
C ASN A 14 -4.71 7.56 -2.98
N GLY A 15 -3.87 8.41 -3.57
CA GLY A 15 -2.45 8.52 -3.22
C GLY A 15 -1.51 7.74 -4.13
N ALA A 16 -2.01 6.84 -5.00
CA ALA A 16 -1.15 6.13 -5.94
C ALA A 16 -0.50 7.12 -6.93
N VAL A 17 0.83 7.10 -7.00
CA VAL A 17 1.61 7.99 -7.87
C VAL A 17 2.05 7.21 -9.11
N GLY A 18 1.79 7.79 -10.28
CA GLY A 18 2.22 7.26 -11.57
C GLY A 18 2.68 8.40 -12.47
N GLN A 19 3.48 8.07 -13.47
CA GLN A 19 4.02 9.03 -14.44
C GLN A 19 3.10 9.12 -15.66
N LEU A 20 2.75 10.32 -16.09
CA LEU A 20 1.98 10.51 -17.32
C LEU A 20 2.83 10.19 -18.54
N LYS A 21 2.33 9.31 -19.42
CA LYS A 21 3.04 8.90 -20.64
C LYS A 21 2.34 9.29 -21.93
N LYS A 22 1.00 9.29 -21.94
CA LYS A 22 0.22 9.64 -23.14
C LYS A 22 -1.15 10.19 -22.81
N LEU A 23 -1.63 11.10 -23.67
CA LEU A 23 -3.00 11.57 -23.73
C LEU A 23 -3.67 10.98 -24.98
N GLU A 24 -4.83 10.38 -24.82
CA GLU A 24 -5.68 9.88 -25.91
C GLU A 24 -6.82 10.87 -26.13
N TYR A 25 -6.96 11.35 -27.37
CA TYR A 25 -7.93 12.35 -27.74
C TYR A 25 -9.10 11.74 -28.51
N CYS A 26 -10.29 12.34 -28.40
CA CYS A 26 -11.43 12.07 -29.25
C CYS A 26 -12.07 13.37 -29.72
N PHE A 27 -12.74 13.34 -30.88
CA PHE A 27 -13.54 14.45 -31.34
C PHE A 27 -14.85 14.53 -30.56
N VAL A 28 -15.21 15.74 -30.12
CA VAL A 28 -16.50 15.99 -29.49
C VAL A 28 -17.58 15.92 -30.55
N LYS A 29 -18.65 15.16 -30.28
CA LYS A 29 -19.77 14.95 -31.22
C LYS A 29 -20.28 16.29 -31.74
N GLY A 30 -20.33 16.43 -33.07
CA GLY A 30 -20.85 17.64 -33.72
C GLY A 30 -19.88 18.83 -33.74
N SER A 31 -18.60 18.62 -33.44
CA SER A 31 -17.59 19.68 -33.53
C SER A 31 -16.24 19.15 -34.03
N ASN A 32 -15.40 20.05 -34.54
CA ASN A 32 -14.00 19.76 -34.86
C ASN A 32 -13.07 19.85 -33.64
N TYR A 33 -13.61 20.07 -32.45
CA TYR A 33 -12.85 20.17 -31.21
C TYR A 33 -12.46 18.79 -30.70
N GLN A 34 -11.19 18.64 -30.30
CA GLN A 34 -10.69 17.42 -29.67
C GLN A 34 -10.63 17.61 -28.15
N GLU A 35 -11.12 16.62 -27.43
CA GLU A 35 -10.95 16.54 -25.97
C GLU A 35 -10.16 15.30 -25.58
N VAL A 36 -9.51 15.37 -24.42
CA VAL A 36 -8.85 14.20 -23.83
C VAL A 36 -9.94 13.24 -23.36
N LYS A 37 -9.96 12.06 -23.99
CA LYS A 37 -10.82 10.92 -23.67
C LYS A 37 -10.28 10.15 -22.48
N ARG A 38 -8.97 9.88 -22.50
CA ARG A 38 -8.29 8.97 -21.58
C ARG A 38 -6.84 9.41 -21.42
N ILE A 39 -6.32 9.22 -20.22
CA ILE A 39 -4.91 9.44 -19.92
C ILE A 39 -4.25 8.09 -19.62
N TRP A 40 -2.98 7.96 -19.96
CA TRP A 40 -2.21 6.75 -19.75
C TRP A 40 -1.07 7.04 -18.78
N LEU A 41 -1.15 6.43 -17.60
CA LEU A 41 -0.18 6.58 -16.53
C LEU A 41 0.64 5.29 -16.38
N GLU A 42 1.95 5.42 -16.28
CA GLU A 42 2.82 4.32 -15.86
C GLU A 42 2.87 4.25 -14.34
N PHE A 43 2.53 3.09 -13.81
CA PHE A 43 2.62 2.77 -12.39
C PHE A 43 3.63 1.64 -12.14
N PRO A 44 4.09 1.46 -10.89
CA PRO A 44 4.73 0.22 -10.46
C PRO A 44 3.92 -1.04 -10.86
N ASN A 45 4.63 -2.15 -11.09
CA ASN A 45 4.08 -3.39 -11.68
C ASN A 45 2.87 -3.96 -10.93
N ASP A 46 2.81 -3.72 -9.63
CA ASP A 46 1.80 -4.18 -8.67
C ASP A 46 0.50 -3.37 -8.70
N ILE A 47 0.52 -2.16 -9.28
CA ILE A 47 -0.65 -1.26 -9.34
C ILE A 47 -1.25 -1.29 -10.74
N GLY A 48 -2.56 -1.49 -10.87
CA GLY A 48 -3.32 -1.36 -12.13
C GLY A 48 -3.18 -2.55 -13.08
N LYS A 49 -2.81 -3.73 -12.58
CA LYS A 49 -2.50 -4.92 -13.37
C LYS A 49 -3.73 -5.48 -14.07
N GLU A 50 -4.84 -5.60 -13.36
CA GLU A 50 -6.08 -6.13 -13.91
C GLU A 50 -6.68 -5.15 -14.92
N LYS A 51 -6.61 -3.85 -14.65
CA LYS A 51 -7.02 -2.81 -15.61
C LYS A 51 -6.21 -2.86 -16.90
N ARG A 52 -4.89 -3.12 -16.82
CA ARG A 52 -4.04 -3.32 -18.01
C ARG A 52 -4.36 -4.59 -18.76
N ARG A 53 -4.67 -5.70 -18.07
CA ARG A 53 -5.11 -6.96 -18.71
C ARG A 53 -6.36 -6.75 -19.54
N GLN A 54 -7.34 -6.01 -19.01
CA GLN A 54 -8.60 -5.73 -19.71
C GLN A 54 -8.39 -4.97 -21.04
N CYS A 55 -7.35 -4.14 -21.14
CA CYS A 55 -7.07 -3.34 -22.34
C CYS A 55 -5.86 -3.83 -23.15
N ILE A 56 -5.30 -5.01 -22.88
CA ILE A 56 -4.02 -5.46 -23.45
C ILE A 56 -4.01 -5.50 -24.98
N ARG A 57 -5.11 -5.98 -25.60
CA ARG A 57 -5.23 -6.04 -27.06
C ARG A 57 -5.14 -4.65 -27.69
N TYR A 58 -5.86 -3.69 -27.10
CA TYR A 58 -5.82 -2.29 -27.53
C TYR A 58 -4.41 -1.70 -27.35
N SER A 59 -3.76 -1.97 -26.21
CA SER A 59 -2.41 -1.48 -25.93
C SER A 59 -1.38 -2.00 -26.95
N ILE A 60 -1.44 -3.29 -27.31
CA ILE A 60 -0.54 -3.89 -28.31
C ILE A 60 -0.78 -3.27 -29.70
N GLN A 61 -2.04 -3.18 -30.14
CA GLN A 61 -2.40 -2.59 -31.43
C GLN A 61 -1.92 -1.15 -31.58
N ASN A 62 -1.96 -0.37 -30.49
CA ASN A 62 -1.59 1.04 -30.46
C ASN A 62 -0.13 1.28 -30.02
N LYS A 63 0.70 0.23 -29.94
CA LYS A 63 2.13 0.29 -29.54
C LYS A 63 2.34 1.02 -28.20
N MET A 64 1.47 0.75 -27.22
CA MET A 64 1.50 1.35 -25.89
C MET A 64 2.44 0.58 -24.95
N GLY A 65 3.01 1.27 -23.95
CA GLY A 65 3.82 0.62 -22.93
C GLY A 65 3.02 -0.39 -22.09
N LEU A 66 3.65 -1.53 -21.75
CA LEU A 66 2.99 -2.63 -21.02
C LEU A 66 2.59 -2.28 -19.59
N LEU A 67 3.19 -1.24 -19.00
CA LEU A 67 2.90 -0.75 -17.65
C LEU A 67 1.98 0.47 -17.64
N TRP A 68 1.48 0.87 -18.81
CA TRP A 68 0.63 2.05 -18.92
C TRP A 68 -0.81 1.65 -18.61
N THR A 69 -1.32 2.17 -17.51
CA THR A 69 -2.68 1.96 -17.05
C THR A 69 -3.58 3.09 -17.58
N PRO A 70 -4.71 2.76 -18.22
CA PRO A 70 -5.67 3.74 -18.68
C PRO A 70 -6.48 4.32 -17.51
N ILE A 71 -6.54 5.64 -17.41
CA ILE A 71 -7.39 6.37 -16.46
C ILE A 71 -8.39 7.22 -17.25
N GLU A 72 -9.66 7.10 -16.87
CA GLU A 72 -10.78 7.80 -17.51
C GLU A 72 -11.34 8.87 -16.57
N ARG A 73 -12.20 9.74 -17.11
CA ARG A 73 -12.90 10.72 -16.30
C ARG A 73 -13.92 10.03 -15.42
N MET A 74 -14.05 10.51 -14.20
CA MET A 74 -15.15 10.13 -13.32
C MET A 74 -16.12 11.30 -13.15
N LYS A 75 -17.41 10.99 -13.16
CA LYS A 75 -18.46 11.92 -12.72
C LYS A 75 -18.66 11.76 -11.23
N LYS A 76 -18.62 12.87 -10.49
CA LYS A 76 -18.88 12.90 -9.06
C LYS A 76 -19.77 14.07 -8.70
N VAL A 77 -20.81 13.80 -7.94
CA VAL A 77 -21.70 14.81 -7.38
C VAL A 77 -21.10 15.29 -6.06
N LEU A 78 -20.99 16.61 -5.90
CA LEU A 78 -20.47 17.30 -4.73
C LEU A 78 -21.60 18.11 -4.12
N TYR A 79 -21.82 18.00 -2.82
CA TYR A 79 -22.87 18.74 -2.11
C TYR A 79 -22.25 19.91 -1.35
N ARG A 80 -22.86 21.09 -1.41
CA ARG A 80 -22.33 22.32 -0.79
C ARG A 80 -22.50 22.33 0.73
N SER A 81 -23.53 21.67 1.25
CA SER A 81 -23.77 21.45 2.69
C SER A 81 -24.39 20.08 2.92
N ASN A 82 -24.41 19.62 4.18
CA ASN A 82 -25.03 18.34 4.59
C ASN A 82 -26.56 18.29 4.35
N ASN A 83 -27.19 19.38 3.91
CA ASN A 83 -28.65 19.46 3.72
C ASN A 83 -29.08 19.29 2.25
N ASP A 84 -28.22 18.75 1.38
CA ASP A 84 -28.49 18.34 -0.02
C ASP A 84 -29.15 19.37 -0.97
N ALA A 85 -29.37 20.62 -0.53
CA ALA A 85 -30.13 21.62 -1.27
C ALA A 85 -29.45 22.08 -2.58
N ILE A 86 -28.11 21.97 -2.66
CA ILE A 86 -27.34 22.33 -3.86
C ILE A 86 -26.27 21.27 -4.09
N SER A 87 -26.33 20.66 -5.28
CA SER A 87 -25.32 19.71 -5.75
C SER A 87 -24.63 20.22 -7.02
N VAL A 88 -23.36 19.87 -7.17
CA VAL A 88 -22.51 20.20 -8.31
C VAL A 88 -21.91 18.91 -8.86
N THR A 89 -22.15 18.62 -10.14
CA THR A 89 -21.53 17.47 -10.80
C THR A 89 -20.19 17.86 -11.42
N ARG A 90 -19.11 17.21 -11.00
CA ARG A 90 -17.78 17.33 -11.57
C ARG A 90 -17.48 16.13 -12.44
N ASN A 91 -17.14 16.35 -13.71
CA ASN A 91 -16.64 15.32 -14.63
C ASN A 91 -15.16 15.56 -14.93
N GLN A 92 -14.25 14.84 -14.28
CA GLN A 92 -12.82 15.10 -14.34
C GLN A 92 -11.99 13.82 -14.17
N PHE A 93 -10.77 13.81 -14.71
CA PHE A 93 -9.79 12.76 -14.41
C PHE A 93 -9.39 12.80 -12.94
N SER A 94 -9.33 11.63 -12.31
CA SER A 94 -9.05 11.48 -10.88
C SER A 94 -7.57 11.64 -10.55
N ILE A 95 -6.92 12.67 -11.09
CA ILE A 95 -5.48 12.90 -10.93
C ILE A 95 -5.18 14.34 -10.56
N ILE A 96 -4.07 14.52 -9.84
CA ILE A 96 -3.38 15.80 -9.67
C ILE A 96 -1.90 15.64 -9.97
N LEU A 97 -1.24 16.74 -10.32
CA LEU A 97 0.22 16.82 -10.36
C LEU A 97 0.79 16.46 -8.99
N ALA A 98 1.89 15.71 -8.98
CA ALA A 98 2.46 15.14 -7.76
C ALA A 98 3.98 15.21 -7.71
N GLU A 99 4.58 16.08 -8.53
CA GLU A 99 6.02 16.40 -8.47
C GLU A 99 6.39 17.00 -7.10
N ALA A 100 5.48 17.80 -6.56
CA ALA A 100 5.55 18.31 -5.21
C ALA A 100 4.22 18.05 -4.51
N MET A 101 4.28 17.64 -3.25
CA MET A 101 3.10 17.47 -2.40
C MET A 101 3.39 17.96 -0.98
N THR A 102 2.33 18.25 -0.24
CA THR A 102 2.48 18.61 1.17
C THR A 102 2.82 17.38 2.00
N ILE A 103 3.54 17.59 3.11
CA ILE A 103 3.90 16.52 4.04
C ILE A 103 2.66 15.72 4.50
N HIS A 104 1.52 16.39 4.70
CA HIS A 104 0.28 15.74 5.12
C HIS A 104 -0.25 14.77 4.05
N LYS A 105 -0.11 15.12 2.76
CA LYS A 105 -0.53 14.26 1.65
C LYS A 105 0.45 13.12 1.39
N SER A 106 1.69 13.23 1.87
CA SER A 106 2.69 12.17 1.79
C SER A 106 2.54 11.10 2.89
N GLN A 107 1.70 11.34 3.91
CA GLN A 107 1.58 10.42 5.05
C GLN A 107 1.10 9.03 4.60
N GLY A 108 1.83 7.98 4.98
CA GLY A 108 1.57 6.60 4.57
C GLY A 108 2.15 6.22 3.20
N ALA A 109 2.60 7.19 2.39
CA ALA A 109 3.33 6.92 1.16
C ALA A 109 4.78 6.52 1.44
N THR A 110 5.39 5.82 0.49
CA THR A 110 6.79 5.42 0.50
C THR A 110 7.43 5.83 -0.82
N PHE A 111 8.58 6.49 -0.75
CA PHE A 111 9.34 6.97 -1.91
C PHE A 111 10.75 6.36 -1.92
N GLN A 112 11.25 6.07 -3.11
CA GLN A 112 12.65 5.68 -3.29
C GLN A 112 13.56 6.89 -3.09
N GLU A 113 13.15 8.02 -3.66
CA GLU A 113 13.85 9.29 -3.58
C GLU A 113 12.87 10.42 -3.30
N ALA A 114 13.25 11.38 -2.47
CA ALA A 114 12.47 12.60 -2.27
C ALA A 114 13.35 13.77 -1.82
N ALA A 115 13.00 14.96 -2.31
CA ALA A 115 13.55 16.22 -1.82
C ALA A 115 12.60 16.86 -0.80
N VAL A 116 13.08 17.02 0.44
CA VAL A 116 12.31 17.58 1.55
C VAL A 116 12.76 19.02 1.80
N GLY A 117 11.84 19.96 1.56
CA GLY A 117 12.04 21.38 1.87
C GLY A 117 11.85 21.69 3.35
N PHE A 118 12.95 21.96 4.06
CA PHE A 118 12.92 22.42 5.44
C PHE A 118 12.77 23.94 5.49
N LYS A 119 11.54 24.39 5.78
CA LYS A 119 11.26 25.78 6.16
C LYS A 119 11.33 25.91 7.69
N ARG A 120 11.65 27.12 8.19
CA ARG A 120 11.87 27.43 9.63
C ARG A 120 10.76 26.97 10.61
N ASN A 121 9.58 26.57 10.14
CA ASN A 121 8.40 26.30 10.97
C ASN A 121 7.87 24.85 10.89
N LEU A 122 8.65 23.88 10.41
CA LEU A 122 8.21 22.48 10.44
C LEU A 122 8.23 21.92 11.87
N THR A 123 7.06 21.54 12.38
CA THR A 123 6.93 20.91 13.71
C THR A 123 7.57 19.52 13.73
N ARG A 124 7.98 19.03 14.91
CA ARG A 124 8.58 17.69 15.07
C ARG A 124 7.78 16.58 14.36
N PRO A 125 6.44 16.48 14.51
CA PRO A 125 5.67 15.45 13.81
C PRO A 125 5.77 15.55 12.29
N LEU A 126 5.78 16.77 11.74
CA LEU A 126 5.89 16.96 10.29
C LEU A 126 7.29 16.60 9.77
N GLN A 127 8.34 16.93 10.53
CA GLN A 127 9.70 16.50 10.19
C GLN A 127 9.80 14.97 10.20
N TYR A 128 9.26 14.31 11.23
CA TYR A 128 9.20 12.84 11.30
C TYR A 128 8.46 12.24 10.11
N VAL A 129 7.26 12.74 9.79
CA VAL A 129 6.49 12.24 8.65
C VAL A 129 7.28 12.41 7.37
N ALA A 130 7.82 13.60 7.09
CA ALA A 130 8.55 13.89 5.86
C ALA A 130 9.79 13.01 5.68
N LEU A 131 10.62 12.89 6.72
CA LEU A 131 11.86 12.11 6.68
C LEU A 131 11.60 10.60 6.61
N SER A 132 10.54 10.10 7.25
CA SER A 132 10.19 8.68 7.25
C SER A 132 9.52 8.19 5.97
N ARG A 133 9.30 9.05 4.96
CA ARG A 133 8.72 8.60 3.67
C ARG A 133 9.76 8.00 2.73
N VAL A 134 11.04 8.26 2.93
CA VAL A 134 12.12 7.78 2.05
C VAL A 134 12.69 6.48 2.57
N THR A 135 12.92 5.52 1.68
CA THR A 135 13.38 4.17 2.05
C THR A 135 14.86 4.06 2.37
N SER A 136 15.67 5.04 1.96
CA SER A 136 17.12 5.06 2.20
C SER A 136 17.61 6.48 2.45
N ILE A 137 18.72 6.60 3.18
CA ILE A 137 19.37 7.91 3.41
C ILE A 137 19.93 8.49 2.10
N GLN A 138 20.39 7.64 1.17
CA GLN A 138 20.91 8.07 -0.14
C GLN A 138 19.82 8.68 -1.02
N GLY A 139 18.57 8.22 -0.89
CA GLY A 139 17.44 8.80 -1.62
C GLY A 139 16.87 10.07 -0.98
N LEU A 140 17.37 10.49 0.18
CA LEU A 140 16.87 11.68 0.89
C LEU A 140 17.69 12.91 0.53
N TYR A 141 17.03 13.89 -0.07
CA TYR A 141 17.62 15.19 -0.38
C TYR A 141 17.00 16.26 0.53
N ILE A 142 17.84 17.02 1.24
CA ILE A 142 17.38 18.10 2.13
C ILE A 142 17.55 19.43 1.39
N LEU A 143 16.46 20.15 1.19
CA LEU A 143 16.48 21.51 0.66
C LEU A 143 16.39 22.51 1.82
N GLY A 144 17.42 23.34 1.98
CA GLY A 144 17.55 24.29 3.10
C GLY A 144 18.38 23.74 4.25
N GLU A 145 18.22 24.34 5.44
CA GLU A 145 18.97 23.95 6.64
C GLU A 145 18.09 23.04 7.53
N TYR A 146 18.52 21.80 7.73
CA TYR A 146 17.89 20.91 8.70
C TYR A 146 18.37 21.24 10.11
N LYS A 147 17.41 21.48 11.02
CA LYS A 147 17.66 21.58 12.45
C LYS A 147 16.88 20.50 13.16
N ALA A 148 17.60 19.58 13.78
CA ALA A 148 16.98 18.55 14.59
C ALA A 148 16.12 19.22 15.70
N PRO A 149 14.86 18.79 15.89
CA PRO A 149 14.09 19.26 17.02
C PRO A 149 14.79 18.80 18.31
N PRO A 150 14.68 19.56 19.42
CA PRO A 150 15.22 19.13 20.72
C PRO A 150 14.65 17.74 21.08
N PRO A 151 15.18 16.97 22.04
CA PRO A 151 14.50 15.75 22.50
C PRO A 151 13.06 16.04 22.98
N PRO A 152 12.11 15.08 22.89
CA PRO A 152 10.82 15.24 23.57
C PRO A 152 11.06 15.43 25.07
N GLY A 153 10.37 16.40 25.69
CA GLY A 153 10.43 16.58 27.14
C GLY A 153 9.87 15.35 27.86
N GLU A 154 10.36 15.10 29.07
CA GLU A 154 9.95 13.93 29.86
C GLU A 154 8.44 13.91 30.16
N ASP A 155 7.83 15.09 30.27
CA ASP A 155 6.40 15.32 30.50
C ASP A 155 5.55 15.33 29.21
N GLY A 156 6.15 15.02 28.06
CA GLY A 156 5.41 14.98 26.80
C GLY A 156 4.36 13.87 26.80
N LEU A 157 3.09 14.21 26.53
CA LEU A 157 1.97 13.26 26.51
C LEU A 157 2.25 12.00 25.66
N VAL A 158 2.89 12.16 24.50
CA VAL A 158 3.26 11.04 23.64
C VAL A 158 4.31 10.13 24.30
N LEU A 159 5.31 10.72 24.98
CA LEU A 159 6.35 9.94 25.64
C LEU A 159 5.78 9.20 26.87
N GLN A 160 4.92 9.85 27.65
CA GLN A 160 4.20 9.23 28.75
C GLN A 160 3.35 8.06 28.27
N GLU A 161 2.61 8.25 27.18
CA GLU A 161 1.78 7.20 26.61
C GLU A 161 2.63 6.03 26.07
N MET A 162 3.74 6.32 25.38
CA MET A 162 4.68 5.28 24.94
C MET A 162 5.31 4.52 26.12
N LYS A 163 5.63 5.21 27.23
CA LYS A 163 6.10 4.57 28.48
C LYS A 163 4.99 3.70 29.08
N ARG A 164 3.75 4.21 29.15
CA ARG A 164 2.59 3.48 29.66
C ARG A 164 2.34 2.20 28.86
N LEU A 165 2.33 2.28 27.53
CA LEU A 165 2.13 1.13 26.63
C LEU A 165 3.24 0.08 26.77
N LYS A 166 4.49 0.50 26.97
CA LYS A 166 5.60 -0.42 27.22
C LYS A 166 5.51 -1.09 28.60
N ALA A 167 5.14 -0.33 29.63
CA ALA A 167 5.03 -0.83 31.00
C ALA A 167 3.79 -1.73 31.20
N HIS A 168 2.68 -1.38 30.56
CA HIS A 168 1.42 -2.10 30.61
C HIS A 168 1.18 -2.80 29.26
N SER A 169 2.17 -3.55 28.80
CA SER A 169 1.99 -4.39 27.62
C SER A 169 0.85 -5.35 27.89
N ILE A 170 -0.28 -5.12 27.22
CA ILE A 170 -1.40 -6.05 27.25
C ILE A 170 -0.97 -7.19 26.33
N LEU A 171 -0.69 -8.35 26.91
CA LEU A 171 -0.54 -9.58 26.13
C LEU A 171 -1.95 -10.16 25.92
N PRO A 172 -2.59 -9.95 24.76
CA PRO A 172 -3.90 -10.54 24.52
C PRO A 172 -3.76 -12.07 24.52
N LYS A 173 -4.31 -12.72 25.53
CA LYS A 173 -4.41 -14.18 25.59
C LYS A 173 -5.83 -14.58 25.18
N TYR A 174 -5.96 -15.14 23.99
CA TYR A 174 -7.21 -15.72 23.53
C TYR A 174 -7.26 -17.17 24.00
N ALA A 175 -7.91 -17.43 25.13
CA ALA A 175 -7.91 -18.75 25.77
C ALA A 175 -8.30 -19.89 24.80
N PHE A 176 -9.26 -19.63 23.90
CA PHE A 176 -9.68 -20.59 22.88
C PHE A 176 -8.61 -20.93 21.82
N LEU A 177 -7.61 -20.06 21.60
CA LEU A 177 -6.47 -20.35 20.72
C LEU A 177 -5.34 -21.10 21.42
N HIS A 178 -5.27 -21.02 22.76
CA HIS A 178 -4.20 -21.61 23.56
C HIS A 178 -4.58 -22.91 24.27
N GLN A 179 -5.87 -23.18 24.44
CA GLN A 179 -6.38 -24.35 25.17
C GLN A 179 -7.08 -25.30 24.20
N HIS A 180 -6.30 -26.03 23.43
CA HIS A 180 -6.81 -27.08 22.54
C HIS A 180 -6.80 -28.44 23.26
N ASN A 181 -7.51 -28.53 24.38
CA ASN A 181 -7.58 -29.77 25.17
C ASN A 181 -8.85 -30.59 24.91
N ASP A 182 -9.80 -30.08 24.13
CA ASP A 182 -11.01 -30.81 23.77
C ASP A 182 -10.77 -31.63 22.48
N PRO A 183 -10.78 -32.97 22.55
CA PRO A 183 -10.60 -33.83 21.38
C PRO A 183 -11.71 -33.70 20.34
N ASN A 184 -12.83 -33.06 20.66
CA ASN A 184 -13.95 -32.85 19.73
C ASN A 184 -13.89 -31.50 19.00
N THR A 185 -12.92 -30.65 19.34
CA THR A 185 -12.74 -29.35 18.69
C THR A 185 -11.67 -29.47 17.60
N LEU A 186 -11.95 -28.91 16.42
CA LEU A 186 -10.99 -28.75 15.33
C LEU A 186 -10.67 -27.26 15.16
N GLN A 187 -9.45 -26.86 15.47
CA GLN A 187 -8.97 -25.49 15.28
C GLN A 187 -8.27 -25.33 13.93
N ILE A 188 -8.85 -24.47 13.09
CA ILE A 188 -8.28 -24.06 11.81
C ILE A 188 -7.93 -22.59 11.89
N MET A 189 -6.66 -22.24 11.65
CA MET A 189 -6.21 -20.86 11.60
C MET A 189 -5.85 -20.47 10.18
N TYR A 190 -6.46 -19.38 9.71
CA TYR A 190 -6.14 -18.75 8.44
C TYR A 190 -5.36 -17.46 8.69
N HIS A 191 -4.25 -17.26 7.97
CA HIS A 191 -3.49 -16.03 8.06
C HIS A 191 -2.87 -15.61 6.72
N ASN A 192 -2.95 -14.32 6.40
CA ASN A 192 -2.21 -13.76 5.28
C ASN A 192 -0.77 -13.47 5.74
N VAL A 193 0.20 -14.21 5.21
CA VAL A 193 1.62 -14.08 5.54
C VAL A 193 2.36 -13.57 4.32
N GLN A 194 2.60 -12.26 4.25
CA GLN A 194 3.28 -11.63 3.13
C GLN A 194 4.77 -12.05 3.11
N SER A 195 5.10 -13.09 2.34
CA SER A 195 6.39 -13.81 2.36
C SER A 195 6.56 -14.72 3.58
N LEU A 196 6.16 -15.99 3.45
CA LEU A 196 6.38 -17.00 4.49
C LEU A 196 7.88 -17.25 4.73
N ASN A 197 8.71 -17.16 3.70
CA ASN A 197 10.17 -17.22 3.85
C ASN A 197 10.71 -16.18 4.85
N ALA A 198 10.12 -14.99 4.90
CA ALA A 198 10.59 -13.92 5.79
C ALA A 198 10.08 -14.07 7.24
N HIS A 199 8.99 -14.81 7.44
CA HIS A 199 8.21 -14.79 8.69
C HIS A 199 7.92 -16.17 9.30
N HIS A 200 8.45 -17.24 8.72
CA HIS A 200 8.20 -18.60 9.22
C HIS A 200 8.71 -18.82 10.65
N GLU A 201 9.82 -18.19 11.03
CA GLU A 201 10.34 -18.24 12.40
C GLU A 201 9.37 -17.56 13.39
N ASP A 202 8.79 -16.41 13.00
CA ASP A 202 7.80 -15.70 13.82
C ASP A 202 6.55 -16.58 14.07
N ILE A 203 6.11 -17.32 13.05
CA ILE A 203 4.97 -18.24 13.13
C ILE A 203 5.31 -19.44 14.03
N ALA A 204 6.48 -20.04 13.85
CA ALA A 204 6.92 -21.17 14.67
C ALA A 204 7.07 -20.78 16.15
N ALA A 205 7.41 -19.52 16.42
CA ALA A 205 7.51 -18.97 17.77
C ALA A 205 6.15 -18.62 18.41
N ASP A 206 5.05 -18.54 17.64
CA ASP A 206 3.72 -18.19 18.16
C ASP A 206 2.97 -19.45 18.65
N PRO A 207 2.78 -19.61 19.97
CA PRO A 207 2.07 -20.76 20.52
C PRO A 207 0.59 -20.82 20.09
N CYS A 208 -0.03 -19.69 19.73
CA CYS A 208 -1.42 -19.69 19.25
C CYS A 208 -1.54 -20.36 17.88
N MET A 209 -0.59 -20.07 17.00
CA MET A 209 -0.58 -20.64 15.65
C MET A 209 -0.24 -22.12 15.74
N MET A 210 0.83 -22.45 16.46
CA MET A 210 1.33 -23.82 16.58
C MET A 210 0.38 -24.77 17.34
N ASN A 211 -0.59 -24.24 18.08
CA ASN A 211 -1.63 -25.02 18.75
C ASN A 211 -2.85 -25.34 17.85
N SER A 212 -2.91 -24.80 16.63
CA SER A 212 -3.97 -25.11 15.66
C SER A 212 -3.79 -26.52 15.07
N ASN A 213 -4.86 -27.22 14.69
CA ASN A 213 -4.71 -28.50 13.97
C ASN A 213 -4.37 -28.28 12.49
N ILE A 214 -4.86 -27.18 11.91
CA ILE A 214 -4.63 -26.82 10.50
C ILE A 214 -4.23 -25.35 10.42
N LEU A 215 -3.10 -25.10 9.75
CA LEU A 215 -2.61 -23.77 9.41
C LEU A 215 -2.80 -23.52 7.90
N LEU A 216 -3.56 -22.48 7.58
CA LEU A 216 -3.83 -22.06 6.20
C LEU A 216 -3.18 -20.69 5.97
N PHE A 217 -2.11 -20.67 5.19
CA PHE A 217 -1.42 -19.43 4.86
C PHE A 217 -1.75 -18.96 3.45
N ALA A 218 -2.06 -17.67 3.32
CA ALA A 218 -2.22 -16.99 2.04
C ALA A 218 -1.15 -15.93 1.85
N GLU A 219 -0.96 -15.48 0.61
CA GLU A 219 0.08 -14.50 0.24
C GLU A 219 1.53 -14.90 0.59
N THR A 220 1.77 -16.21 0.77
CA THR A 220 3.06 -16.76 1.24
C THR A 220 4.24 -16.48 0.31
N TRP A 221 3.97 -16.22 -0.97
CA TRP A 221 4.97 -16.01 -2.03
C TRP A 221 5.96 -17.17 -2.21
N THR A 222 5.58 -18.35 -1.72
CA THR A 222 6.39 -19.57 -1.76
C THR A 222 6.30 -20.28 -3.10
N VAL A 223 7.24 -21.18 -3.34
CA VAL A 223 7.23 -22.15 -4.44
C VAL A 223 7.21 -23.58 -3.89
N VAL A 224 6.80 -24.56 -4.70
CA VAL A 224 6.62 -25.97 -4.27
C VAL A 224 7.87 -26.60 -3.64
N GLY A 225 9.07 -26.08 -3.93
CA GLY A 225 10.32 -26.54 -3.34
C GLY A 225 10.66 -25.94 -1.97
N ASP A 226 9.96 -24.89 -1.53
CA ASP A 226 10.23 -24.23 -0.25
C ASP A 226 9.77 -25.13 0.90
N LYS A 227 10.66 -25.30 1.90
CA LYS A 227 10.41 -26.09 3.11
C LYS A 227 10.55 -25.20 4.33
N PHE A 228 9.62 -25.35 5.27
CA PHE A 228 9.60 -24.66 6.55
C PHE A 228 9.53 -25.69 7.66
N ALA A 229 10.31 -25.48 8.72
CA ALA A 229 10.26 -26.32 9.90
C ALA A 229 9.12 -25.84 10.80
N PHE A 230 7.96 -26.48 10.67
CA PHE A 230 6.86 -26.34 11.62
C PHE A 230 6.70 -27.68 12.33
N ASP A 231 7.06 -27.71 13.62
CA ASP A 231 6.97 -28.92 14.41
C ASP A 231 5.54 -29.46 14.43
N HIS A 232 5.39 -30.78 14.23
CA HIS A 232 4.10 -31.48 14.20
C HIS A 232 3.15 -31.14 13.05
N PHE A 233 3.58 -30.35 12.04
CA PHE A 233 2.80 -30.08 10.84
C PHE A 233 3.34 -30.77 9.60
N HIS A 234 2.43 -31.23 8.74
CA HIS A 234 2.74 -31.63 7.38
C HIS A 234 2.48 -30.44 6.43
N HIS A 235 3.49 -30.10 5.62
CA HIS A 235 3.42 -28.97 4.71
C HIS A 235 2.93 -29.39 3.33
N TYR A 236 1.88 -28.72 2.85
CA TYR A 236 1.33 -28.92 1.51
C TYR A 236 1.25 -27.59 0.75
N HIS A 237 1.74 -27.59 -0.49
CA HIS A 237 1.63 -26.44 -1.40
C HIS A 237 0.43 -26.61 -2.33
N LEU A 238 -0.31 -25.52 -2.57
CA LEU A 238 -1.34 -25.54 -3.60
C LEU A 238 -0.68 -25.55 -4.99
N LEU A 239 -1.04 -26.51 -5.84
CA LEU A 239 -0.46 -26.74 -7.18
C LEU A 239 -0.58 -25.56 -8.15
N SER A 240 -1.39 -24.54 -7.83
CA SER A 240 -1.55 -23.34 -8.66
C SER A 240 -0.41 -22.31 -8.52
N HIS A 241 0.54 -22.52 -7.59
CA HIS A 241 1.63 -21.57 -7.35
C HIS A 241 2.64 -21.59 -8.51
N HIS A 242 2.69 -20.47 -9.22
CA HIS A 242 3.66 -20.18 -10.27
C HIS A 242 5.10 -20.46 -9.82
N SER A 243 5.92 -20.99 -10.73
CA SER A 243 7.36 -21.25 -10.56
C SER A 243 8.22 -19.98 -10.39
N ARG A 244 7.63 -18.83 -10.07
CA ARG A 244 8.31 -17.55 -9.85
C ARG A 244 7.80 -16.87 -8.58
N ARG A 245 8.73 -16.58 -7.66
CA ARG A 245 8.48 -15.81 -6.44
C ARG A 245 8.00 -14.40 -6.78
N LYS A 246 7.07 -13.86 -5.99
CA LYS A 246 6.81 -12.40 -6.02
C LYS A 246 8.03 -11.70 -5.40
N PRO A 247 8.52 -10.59 -5.98
CA PRO A 247 9.68 -9.87 -5.44
C PRO A 247 9.36 -9.39 -4.03
N SER A 248 10.20 -9.74 -3.06
CA SER A 248 10.12 -9.16 -1.72
C SER A 248 10.56 -7.70 -1.77
N LEU A 249 9.76 -6.80 -1.19
CA LEU A 249 10.14 -5.40 -0.99
C LEU A 249 11.26 -5.25 0.04
N LEU A 250 11.49 -6.29 0.84
CA LEU A 250 12.67 -6.43 1.70
C LEU A 250 13.78 -7.07 0.88
N LYS A 251 14.63 -6.23 0.29
CA LYS A 251 16.00 -6.64 -0.05
C LYS A 251 16.79 -6.65 1.26
N ASN A 252 17.44 -7.77 1.52
CA ASN A 252 18.36 -8.00 2.63
C ASN A 252 19.27 -6.78 2.90
N THR A 253 19.17 -6.24 4.11
CA THR A 253 20.31 -5.63 4.81
C THR A 253 21.13 -6.71 5.46
#